data_AF-A0A2Z6ZQI1-F1
#
_entry.id   AF-A0A2Z6ZQI1-F1
#
_cell.length_a   1.000
_cell.length_b   1.000
_cell.length_c   1.000
_cell.angle_alpha   90.00
_cell.angle_beta   90.00
_cell.angle_gamma   90.00
#
_symmetry.space_group_name_H-M   'P 1'
#
loop_
_entity.id
_entity.type
_entity.pdbx_description
1 polymer ?
#
loop_
_entity_poly.entity_id
_entity_poly.type
_entity_poly.pdbx_seq_one_letter_code
_entity_poly.pdbx_strand_id
1 'polypeptide(L)'
;ISRDGIICRCCDKLLSISEFKSHAGFKLNCPCMNLFMESGKPLTLCHLEAWSLEYKSRQRTPQTGQDDEIDQNDDSCGRCGDVGELICCDNCPSAFHQACLFEQVCL
;
A
#
# COMPACT_ATOMS: atom_id res chain seq x y z
N ILE A 1 -13.91 -10.63 5.26
CA ILE A 1 -12.54 -10.56 5.82
C ILE A 1 -12.67 -9.85 7.16
N SER A 2 -12.31 -10.48 8.27
CA SER A 2 -12.32 -9.87 9.60
C SER A 2 -10.90 -9.76 10.14
N ARG A 3 -10.72 -9.14 11.32
CA ARG A 3 -9.43 -9.18 12.04
C ARG A 3 -8.98 -10.61 12.35
N ASP A 4 -9.92 -11.53 12.51
CA ASP A 4 -9.65 -12.92 12.87
C ASP A 4 -9.25 -13.77 11.67
N GLY A 5 -9.48 -13.31 10.43
CA GLY A 5 -9.02 -13.96 9.21
C GLY A 5 -10.01 -13.95 8.03
N ILE A 6 -9.79 -14.90 7.11
CA ILE A 6 -10.55 -15.10 5.87
C ILE A 6 -11.22 -16.47 5.93
N ILE A 7 -12.55 -16.51 5.89
CA ILE A 7 -13.31 -17.77 5.79
C ILE A 7 -13.24 -18.25 4.33
N CYS A 8 -12.63 -19.42 4.09
CA CYS A 8 -12.65 -20.03 2.76
C CYS A 8 -13.95 -20.80 2.54
N ARG A 9 -14.73 -20.45 1.51
CA ARG A 9 -15.92 -21.22 1.09
C ARG A 9 -15.63 -22.60 0.51
N CYS A 10 -14.36 -22.88 0.23
CA CYS A 10 -13.91 -24.16 -0.28
C CYS A 10 -13.89 -25.27 0.79
N CYS A 11 -13.61 -24.90 2.04
CA CYS A 11 -13.42 -25.83 3.15
C CYS A 11 -14.03 -25.34 4.47
N ASP A 12 -14.72 -24.20 4.45
CA ASP A 12 -15.37 -23.51 5.57
C ASP A 12 -14.48 -23.26 6.80
N LYS A 13 -13.17 -23.15 6.57
CA LYS A 13 -12.18 -22.84 7.61
C LYS A 13 -11.88 -21.35 7.65
N LEU A 14 -11.69 -20.83 8.86
CA LEU A 14 -11.07 -19.53 9.10
C LEU A 14 -9.57 -19.67 8.89
N LEU A 15 -9.02 -18.95 7.91
CA LEU A 15 -7.60 -18.98 7.55
C LEU A 15 -7.00 -17.60 7.80
N SER A 16 -5.78 -17.55 8.34
CA SER A 16 -4.98 -16.33 8.28
C SER A 16 -4.69 -15.94 6.83
N ILE A 17 -4.26 -14.69 6.59
CA ILE A 17 -3.93 -14.21 5.24
C ILE A 17 -2.84 -15.09 4.60
N SER A 18 -1.84 -15.49 5.38
CA SER A 18 -0.74 -16.36 4.93
C SER A 18 -1.24 -17.76 4.56
N GLU A 19 -2.08 -18.35 5.40
CA GLU A 19 -2.63 -19.69 5.15
C GLU A 19 -3.57 -19.69 3.95
N PHE A 20 -4.43 -18.68 3.81
CA PHE A 20 -5.33 -18.55 2.68
C PHE A 20 -4.55 -18.44 1.35
N LYS A 21 -3.44 -17.70 1.36
CA LYS A 21 -2.56 -17.55 0.19
C LYS A 21 -1.96 -18.89 -0.25
N SER A 22 -1.41 -19.66 0.68
CA SER A 22 -0.91 -21.01 0.41
C SER A 22 -2.04 -21.95 -0.04
N HIS A 23 -3.19 -21.85 0.60
CA HIS A 23 -4.37 -22.67 0.32
C HIS A 23 -4.92 -22.45 -1.09
N ALA A 24 -4.96 -21.20 -1.56
CA ALA A 24 -5.43 -20.84 -2.89
C ALA A 24 -4.37 -21.03 -4.00
N GLY A 25 -3.19 -21.57 -3.68
CA GLY A 25 -2.15 -21.89 -4.66
C GLY A 25 -1.42 -20.66 -5.23
N PHE A 26 -1.46 -19.52 -4.56
CA PHE A 26 -0.76 -18.32 -5.01
C PHE A 26 0.76 -18.47 -4.84
N LYS A 27 1.46 -18.63 -5.97
CA LYS A 27 2.92 -18.68 -6.04
C LYS A 27 3.61 -17.31 -6.00
N LEU A 28 2.85 -16.22 -6.10
CA LEU A 28 3.35 -14.84 -6.09
C LEU A 28 3.01 -14.16 -4.76
N ASN A 29 3.92 -13.30 -4.27
CA ASN A 29 3.75 -12.42 -3.11
C ASN A 29 2.76 -11.27 -3.39
N CYS A 30 1.58 -11.57 -3.95
CA CYS A 30 0.53 -10.56 -4.17
C CYS A 30 -0.69 -10.88 -3.29
N PRO A 31 -0.60 -10.67 -1.96
CA PRO A 31 -1.65 -11.06 -1.01
C PRO A 31 -3.01 -10.39 -1.27
N CYS A 32 -3.08 -9.31 -2.04
CA CYS A 32 -4.29 -8.50 -2.22
C CYS A 32 -4.95 -8.58 -3.61
N MET A 33 -4.35 -9.26 -4.61
CA MET A 33 -4.81 -9.20 -6.02
C MET A 33 -6.25 -9.72 -6.23
N ASN A 34 -6.79 -10.50 -5.28
CA ASN A 34 -8.14 -11.05 -5.35
C ASN A 34 -8.93 -10.88 -4.04
N LEU A 35 -8.56 -9.90 -3.22
CA LEU A 35 -9.34 -9.56 -2.03
C LEU A 35 -10.37 -8.50 -2.40
N PHE A 36 -11.63 -8.76 -2.06
CA PHE A 36 -12.74 -7.85 -2.32
C PHE A 36 -13.40 -7.49 -0.99
N MET A 37 -13.81 -6.23 -0.87
CA MET A 37 -14.65 -5.76 0.23
C MET A 37 -16.09 -6.27 0.03
N GLU A 38 -16.92 -6.17 1.07
CA GLU A 38 -18.35 -6.53 1.01
C GLU A 38 -19.11 -5.74 -0.07
N SER A 39 -18.66 -4.52 -0.37
CA SER A 39 -19.16 -3.71 -1.48
C SER A 39 -18.83 -4.25 -2.87
N GLY A 40 -18.07 -5.35 -2.98
CA GLY A 40 -17.58 -5.90 -4.24
C GLY A 40 -16.38 -5.15 -4.84
N LYS A 41 -15.92 -4.07 -4.19
CA LYS A 41 -14.71 -3.35 -4.63
C LYS A 41 -13.44 -4.15 -4.30
N PRO A 42 -12.48 -4.26 -5.23
CA PRO A 42 -11.16 -4.82 -4.93
C PRO A 42 -10.46 -4.02 -3.83
N LEU A 43 -9.76 -4.70 -2.92
CA LEU A 43 -9.00 -4.07 -1.85
C LEU A 43 -7.91 -3.14 -2.40
N THR A 44 -7.32 -3.50 -3.53
CA THR A 44 -6.34 -2.68 -4.27
C THR A 44 -6.91 -1.34 -4.71
N LEU A 45 -8.17 -1.32 -5.18
CA LEU A 45 -8.86 -0.10 -5.57
C LEU A 45 -9.09 0.81 -4.35
N CYS A 46 -9.49 0.25 -3.21
CA CYS A 46 -9.68 1.03 -1.99
C CYS A 46 -8.37 1.61 -1.46
N HIS A 47 -7.28 0.85 -1.57
CA HIS A 47 -5.94 1.33 -1.23
C HIS A 47 -5.51 2.48 -2.14
N LEU A 48 -5.76 2.36 -3.45
CA LEU A 48 -5.49 3.40 -4.44
C LEU A 48 -6.34 4.66 -4.18
N GLU A 49 -7.62 4.50 -3.88
CA GLU A 49 -8.53 5.59 -3.54
C GLU A 49 -8.04 6.35 -2.30
N ALA A 50 -7.67 5.64 -1.23
CA ALA A 50 -7.12 6.22 -0.01
C ALA A 50 -5.81 6.97 -0.29
N TRP A 51 -4.87 6.35 -1.01
CA TRP A 51 -3.60 6.97 -1.37
C TRP A 51 -3.80 8.23 -2.23
N SER A 52 -4.71 8.20 -3.21
CA SER A 52 -5.03 9.36 -4.05
C SER A 52 -5.64 10.52 -3.26
N LEU A 53 -6.46 10.23 -2.24
CA LEU A 53 -7.02 11.25 -1.36
C LEU A 53 -5.93 11.92 -0.53
N GLU A 54 -5.04 11.15 0.08
CA GLU A 54 -3.88 11.68 0.83
C GLU A 54 -2.99 12.55 -0.06
N TYR A 55 -2.69 12.08 -1.27
CA TYR A 55 -1.90 12.83 -2.24
C TYR A 55 -2.53 14.19 -2.61
N LYS A 56 -3.84 14.21 -2.87
CA LYS A 56 -4.57 15.46 -3.20
C LYS A 56 -4.64 16.40 -2.01
N SER A 57 -4.76 15.89 -0.79
CA SER A 57 -4.73 16.70 0.43
C SER A 57 -3.38 17.39 0.61
N ARG A 58 -2.28 16.66 0.38
CA ARG A 58 -0.92 17.23 0.42
C ARG A 58 -0.72 18.32 -0.64
N GLN A 59 -1.18 18.11 -1.87
CA GLN A 59 -1.10 19.12 -2.95
C GLN A 59 -1.97 20.37 -2.71
N ARG A 60 -3.04 20.26 -1.92
CA ARG A 60 -3.96 21.38 -1.68
C ARG A 60 -3.45 22.39 -0.67
N THR A 61 -2.38 22.10 0.08
CA THR A 61 -1.80 23.03 1.06
C THR A 61 -1.06 24.14 0.32
N PRO A 62 -1.62 25.37 0.20
CA PRO A 62 -0.91 26.46 -0.43
C PRO A 62 0.11 26.98 0.58
N GLN A 63 1.37 26.84 0.22
CA GLN A 63 2.55 27.55 0.70
C GLN A 63 2.18 28.86 1.44
N THR A 64 2.21 28.86 2.77
CA THR A 64 2.32 30.09 3.55
C THR A 64 3.80 30.24 3.86
N GLY A 65 4.41 31.23 3.20
CA GLY A 65 5.85 31.32 3.03
C GLY A 65 6.65 31.30 4.32
N GLN A 66 7.74 30.56 4.27
CA GLN A 66 9.05 30.97 4.76
C GLN A 66 10.09 30.16 3.98
N ASP A 67 11.11 30.90 3.57
CA ASP A 67 12.23 30.48 2.72
C ASP A 67 13.17 29.61 3.56
N ASP A 68 12.81 28.35 3.74
CA ASP A 68 13.69 27.26 4.18
C ASP A 68 13.33 26.08 3.28
N GLU A 69 14.33 25.33 2.81
CA GLU A 69 14.15 24.19 1.90
C GLU A 69 13.35 23.06 2.58
N ILE A 70 12.03 23.19 2.66
CA ILE A 70 11.16 22.15 3.20
C ILE A 70 11.12 21.04 2.16
N ASP A 71 11.79 19.94 2.48
CA ASP A 71 11.69 18.69 1.72
C ASP A 71 10.21 18.34 1.55
N GLN A 72 9.75 18.37 0.29
CA GLN A 72 8.37 18.07 -0.06
C GLN A 72 8.12 16.57 -0.10
N ASN A 73 9.15 15.76 0.10
CA ASN A 73 9.11 14.32 -0.03
C ASN A 73 8.74 13.64 1.31
N ASP A 74 8.19 12.43 1.23
CA ASP A 74 7.69 11.69 2.38
C ASP A 74 8.87 11.23 3.27
N ASP A 75 8.79 11.43 4.58
CA ASP A 75 9.83 10.95 5.53
C ASP A 75 9.79 9.42 5.78
N SER A 76 8.87 8.71 5.11
CA SER A 76 8.67 7.28 5.27
C SER A 76 8.57 6.60 3.91
N CYS A 77 9.01 5.35 3.84
CA CYS A 77 8.94 4.58 2.62
C CYS A 77 7.48 4.32 2.23
N GLY A 78 7.04 4.79 1.07
CA GLY A 78 5.69 4.58 0.56
C GLY A 78 5.29 3.12 0.31
N ARG A 79 6.23 2.17 0.44
CA ARG A 79 5.95 0.72 0.34
C ARG A 79 5.84 0.03 1.70
N CYS A 80 6.84 0.18 2.58
CA CYS A 80 6.85 -0.51 3.87
C CYS A 80 6.33 0.35 5.04
N GLY A 81 6.27 1.68 4.87
CA GLY A 81 5.90 2.63 5.92
C GLY A 81 7.02 2.94 6.91
N ASP A 82 8.19 2.32 6.76
CA ASP A 82 9.33 2.55 7.64
C ASP A 82 10.14 3.77 7.22
N VAL A 83 10.74 4.44 8.20
CA VAL A 83 11.69 5.55 8.01
C VAL A 83 13.11 5.00 7.78
N GLY A 84 13.99 5.79 7.16
CA GLY A 84 15.37 5.36 6.94
C GLY A 84 16.06 6.10 5.80
N GLU A 85 16.92 5.39 5.06
CA GLU A 85 17.57 5.91 3.86
C GLU A 85 16.63 5.77 2.66
N LEU A 86 15.97 6.87 2.33
CA LEU A 86 14.93 6.92 1.31
C LEU A 86 15.43 7.63 0.06
N ILE A 87 14.98 7.13 -1.09
CA ILE A 87 15.15 7.74 -2.40
C ILE A 87 13.87 8.52 -2.71
N CYS A 88 14.02 9.82 -2.95
CA CYS A 88 12.92 10.71 -3.31
C CYS A 88 12.54 10.55 -4.79
N CYS A 89 11.26 10.70 -5.10
CA CYS A 89 10.81 10.74 -6.49
C CYS A 89 10.82 12.20 -6.99
N ASP A 90 11.36 12.44 -8.18
CA ASP A 90 11.43 13.80 -8.73
C ASP A 90 10.07 14.37 -9.16
N ASN A 91 9.08 13.50 -9.33
CA ASN A 91 7.79 13.86 -9.95
C ASN A 91 6.59 13.71 -9.00
N CYS A 92 6.84 13.33 -7.74
CA CYS A 92 5.82 13.24 -6.69
C CYS A 92 6.52 13.22 -5.32
N PRO A 93 5.82 13.54 -4.21
CA PRO A 93 6.42 13.62 -2.88
C PRO A 93 6.72 12.25 -2.28
N SER A 94 6.74 11.15 -3.05
CA SER A 94 6.91 9.82 -2.49
C SER A 94 8.38 9.45 -2.32
N ALA A 95 8.70 8.77 -1.22
CA ALA A 95 10.04 8.31 -0.89
C ALA A 95 10.07 6.79 -0.73
N PHE A 96 11.18 6.13 -1.08
CA PHE A 96 11.28 4.68 -0.99
C PHE A 96 12.69 4.22 -0.63
N HIS A 97 12.81 3.19 0.21
CA HIS A 97 14.09 2.47 0.32
C HIS A 97 14.48 1.89 -1.04
N GLN A 98 15.79 1.84 -1.34
CA GLN A 98 16.29 1.23 -2.56
C GLN A 98 15.79 -0.21 -2.75
N ALA A 99 15.86 -1.04 -1.70
CA ALA A 99 15.31 -2.40 -1.72
C ALA A 99 13.79 -2.40 -1.98
N CYS A 100 13.08 -1.46 -1.37
CA CYS A 100 11.65 -1.22 -1.56
C CYS A 100 11.30 -0.49 -2.88
N LEU A 101 12.23 -0.31 -3.82
CA LEU A 101 11.89 0.00 -5.21
C LEU A 101 11.94 -1.28 -6.03
N PHE A 102 12.96 -2.11 -5.82
CA PHE A 102 13.26 -3.28 -6.66
C PHE A 102 12.56 -4.58 -6.25
N GLU A 103 11.97 -4.69 -5.06
CA GLU A 103 11.07 -5.81 -4.79
C GLU A 103 9.82 -5.69 -5.69
N GLN A 104 9.81 -6.44 -6.79
CA GLN A 104 8.66 -6.53 -7.70
C GLN A 104 7.49 -7.19 -6.96
N VAL A 105 6.48 -6.39 -6.65
CA VAL A 105 5.11 -6.90 -6.54
C VAL A 105 4.48 -6.68 -7.90
N CYS A 106 4.14 -7.78 -8.59
CA CYS A 106 3.52 -7.75 -9.91
C CYS A 106 2.33 -6.78 -9.93
N LEU A 107 2.35 -5.83 -10.87
CA LEU A 107 1.16 -5.15 -11.37
C LEU A 107 0.21 -6.16 -12.04
#